data_AF-A0A662VHI3-F1
#
_entry.id   AF-A0A662VHI3-F1
#
_cell.length_a   1.000
_cell.length_b   1.000
_cell.length_c   1.000
_cell.angle_alpha   90.00
_cell.angle_beta   90.00
_cell.angle_gamma   90.00
#
_symmetry.space_group_name_H-M   'P 1'
#
loop_
_entity.id
_entity.type
_entity.pdbx_description
1 polymer ?
#
loop_
_entity_poly.entity_id
_entity_poly.type
_entity_poly.pdbx_seq_one_letter_code
_entity_poly.pdbx_strand_id
1 'polypeptide(L)'
;MSYEELLKIAREIAQAINLKEDPNKLGEFMNGIFTRVVDDFDLCRRGFQARAKVYGDAFEAGFQVVMETFFPEIKLEHTYPIPEICMEDGGEADFVMLRGRDVKSSSNRILAVIEAKGSADHIICDGKVKKLERPGMMRTDTVKKAISNAAQVKFGLGEDVLFIVVTSHKPTSGNAKCMVDMALRSGLFDMIVDITKFEELKEMVNKLKERLST
;
A
#
# COMPACT_ATOMS: atom_id res chain seq x y z
N MET A 1 7.90 -16.68 -5.43
CA MET A 1 7.14 -15.60 -6.09
C MET A 1 8.00 -14.37 -6.02
N SER A 2 8.40 -13.85 -7.18
CA SER A 2 9.19 -12.62 -7.22
C SER A 2 8.28 -11.41 -7.30
N TYR A 3 8.74 -10.25 -6.81
CA TYR A 3 7.98 -9.01 -6.94
C TYR A 3 7.78 -8.61 -8.41
N GLU A 4 8.78 -8.85 -9.26
CA GLU A 4 8.71 -8.64 -10.71
C GLU A 4 7.58 -9.42 -11.40
N GLU A 5 7.32 -10.65 -10.94
CA GLU A 5 6.21 -11.46 -11.44
C GLU A 5 4.84 -10.82 -11.12
N LEU A 6 4.70 -10.24 -9.93
CA LEU A 6 3.50 -9.52 -9.51
C LEU A 6 3.33 -8.19 -10.26
N LEU A 7 4.42 -7.46 -10.48
CA LEU A 7 4.41 -6.25 -11.32
C LEU A 7 3.99 -6.57 -12.75
N LYS A 8 4.47 -7.69 -13.31
CA LYS A 8 4.05 -8.16 -14.63
C LYS A 8 2.55 -8.43 -14.67
N ILE A 9 2.02 -9.20 -13.71
CA ILE A 9 0.58 -9.47 -13.59
C ILE A 9 -0.21 -8.15 -13.52
N ALA A 10 0.20 -7.23 -12.65
CA ALA A 10 -0.46 -5.93 -12.49
C ALA A 10 -0.44 -5.13 -13.81
N ARG A 11 0.69 -5.05 -14.52
CA ARG A 11 0.79 -4.34 -15.81
C ARG A 11 -0.09 -4.96 -16.90
N GLU A 12 -0.12 -6.29 -17.00
CA GLU A 12 -0.96 -7.01 -17.97
C GLU A 12 -2.45 -6.72 -17.73
N ILE A 13 -2.89 -6.71 -16.48
CA ILE A 13 -4.28 -6.41 -16.12
C ILE A 13 -4.59 -4.93 -16.40
N ALA A 14 -3.72 -4.01 -16.01
CA ALA A 14 -3.89 -2.58 -16.28
C ALA A 14 -4.04 -2.31 -17.78
N GLN A 15 -3.23 -2.99 -18.62
CA GLN A 15 -3.33 -2.90 -20.07
C GLN A 15 -4.63 -3.50 -20.60
N ALA A 16 -5.02 -4.70 -20.14
CA ALA A 16 -6.20 -5.41 -20.62
C ALA A 16 -7.50 -4.62 -20.40
N ILE A 17 -7.59 -3.88 -19.29
CA ILE A 17 -8.79 -3.08 -18.96
C ILE A 17 -8.68 -1.62 -19.44
N ASN A 18 -7.57 -1.24 -20.09
CA ASN A 18 -7.24 0.15 -20.46
C ASN A 18 -7.31 1.11 -19.25
N LEU A 19 -6.67 0.74 -18.14
CA LEU A 19 -6.75 1.46 -16.87
C LEU A 19 -6.39 2.95 -17.01
N LYS A 20 -5.34 3.26 -17.78
CA LYS A 20 -4.85 4.63 -18.01
C LYS A 20 -5.94 5.59 -18.52
N GLU A 21 -6.88 5.07 -19.31
CA GLU A 21 -7.93 5.87 -19.94
C GLU A 21 -9.16 6.07 -19.04
N ASP A 22 -9.32 5.25 -18.00
CA ASP A 22 -10.48 5.32 -17.10
C ASP A 22 -10.12 4.98 -15.65
N PRO A 23 -9.84 5.99 -14.80
CA PRO A 23 -9.52 5.77 -13.40
C PRO A 23 -10.69 5.19 -12.58
N ASN A 24 -11.92 5.16 -13.10
CA ASN A 24 -13.03 4.50 -12.41
C ASN A 24 -12.85 2.96 -12.37
N LYS A 25 -11.94 2.41 -13.18
CA LYS A 25 -11.61 0.98 -13.21
C LYS A 25 -10.62 0.54 -12.14
N LEU A 26 -10.20 1.41 -11.22
CA LEU A 26 -9.27 1.02 -10.14
C LEU A 26 -9.80 -0.13 -9.28
N GLY A 27 -11.11 -0.20 -9.05
CA GLY A 27 -11.72 -1.34 -8.34
C GLY A 27 -11.65 -2.65 -9.15
N GLU A 28 -11.96 -2.60 -10.44
CA GLU A 28 -11.83 -3.72 -11.38
C GLU A 28 -10.38 -4.20 -11.48
N PHE A 29 -9.45 -3.26 -11.56
CA PHE A 29 -8.01 -3.49 -11.59
C PHE A 29 -7.54 -4.31 -10.38
N MET A 30 -7.85 -3.84 -9.17
CA MET A 30 -7.44 -4.52 -7.94
C MET A 30 -8.06 -5.91 -7.81
N ASN A 31 -9.34 -6.05 -8.17
CA ASN A 31 -10.01 -7.35 -8.18
C ASN A 31 -9.41 -8.31 -9.21
N GLY A 32 -9.05 -7.80 -10.39
CA GLY A 32 -8.37 -8.56 -11.42
C GLY A 32 -7.04 -9.12 -10.91
N ILE A 33 -6.24 -8.29 -10.24
CA ILE A 33 -4.95 -8.73 -9.65
C ILE A 33 -5.20 -9.83 -8.62
N PHE A 34 -6.10 -9.58 -7.66
CA PHE A 34 -6.39 -10.55 -6.61
C PHE A 34 -6.95 -11.86 -7.15
N THR A 35 -7.74 -11.83 -8.21
CA THR A 35 -8.25 -13.03 -8.87
C THR A 35 -7.11 -13.78 -9.57
N ARG A 36 -6.25 -13.08 -10.31
CA ARG A 36 -5.17 -13.70 -11.06
C ARG A 36 -4.15 -14.40 -10.16
N VAL A 37 -3.76 -13.76 -9.05
CA VAL A 37 -2.82 -14.35 -8.10
C VAL A 37 -3.41 -15.54 -7.34
N VAL A 38 -4.74 -15.68 -7.28
CA VAL A 38 -5.37 -16.89 -6.71
C VAL A 38 -5.06 -18.11 -7.57
N ASP A 39 -5.22 -17.98 -8.88
CA ASP A 39 -5.00 -19.05 -9.84
C ASP A 39 -3.51 -19.35 -9.99
N ASP A 40 -2.70 -18.31 -10.26
CA ASP A 40 -1.27 -18.46 -10.58
C ASP A 40 -0.46 -19.01 -9.39
N PHE A 41 -0.92 -18.80 -8.15
CA PHE A 41 -0.23 -19.26 -6.94
C PHE A 41 -0.99 -20.33 -6.13
N ASP A 42 -2.06 -20.91 -6.66
CA ASP A 42 -2.88 -21.96 -6.02
C ASP A 42 -3.32 -21.57 -4.58
N LEU A 43 -3.81 -20.34 -4.41
CA LEU A 43 -4.13 -19.78 -3.08
C LEU A 43 -5.29 -20.51 -2.40
N CYS A 44 -6.13 -21.20 -3.17
CA CYS A 44 -7.21 -22.04 -2.67
C CYS A 44 -6.73 -23.17 -1.77
N ARG A 45 -5.53 -23.70 -2.02
CA ARG A 45 -4.93 -24.77 -1.20
C ARG A 45 -4.01 -24.28 -0.08
N ARG A 46 -3.78 -22.96 0.01
CA ARG A 46 -2.86 -22.38 0.99
C ARG A 46 -3.53 -22.01 2.31
N GLY A 47 -2.73 -21.94 3.37
CA GLY A 47 -3.15 -21.41 4.66
C GLY A 47 -3.42 -19.90 4.64
N PHE A 48 -4.07 -19.40 5.69
CA PHE A 48 -4.42 -17.97 5.81
C PHE A 48 -3.21 -17.04 5.72
N GLN A 49 -2.11 -17.35 6.43
CA GLN A 49 -0.91 -16.52 6.44
C GLN A 49 -0.24 -16.45 5.07
N ALA A 50 -0.14 -17.59 4.38
CA ALA A 50 0.43 -17.65 3.03
C ALA A 50 -0.40 -16.83 2.03
N ARG A 51 -1.75 -16.89 2.12
CA ARG A 51 -2.62 -16.02 1.32
C ARG A 51 -2.43 -14.55 1.64
N ALA A 52 -2.38 -14.20 2.93
CA ALA A 52 -2.22 -12.81 3.35
C ALA A 52 -0.90 -12.20 2.83
N LYS A 53 0.19 -12.97 2.80
CA LYS A 53 1.45 -12.52 2.18
C LYS A 53 1.29 -12.26 0.69
N VAL A 54 0.73 -13.22 -0.07
CA VAL A 54 0.58 -13.06 -1.52
C VAL A 54 -0.34 -11.88 -1.86
N TYR A 55 -1.44 -11.70 -1.15
CA TYR A 55 -2.31 -10.55 -1.37
C TYR A 55 -1.66 -9.22 -0.98
N GLY A 56 -0.84 -9.19 0.08
CA GLY A 56 -0.07 -8.00 0.44
C GLY A 56 0.89 -7.60 -0.68
N ASP A 57 1.70 -8.55 -1.15
CA ASP A 57 2.69 -8.29 -2.20
C ASP A 57 2.01 -7.90 -3.53
N ALA A 58 0.91 -8.57 -3.87
CA ALA A 58 0.13 -8.25 -5.07
C ALA A 58 -0.52 -6.85 -4.97
N PHE A 59 -0.94 -6.45 -3.76
CA PHE A 59 -1.46 -5.11 -3.51
C PHE A 59 -0.37 -4.04 -3.67
N GLU A 60 0.83 -4.27 -3.14
CA GLU A 60 1.98 -3.39 -3.32
C GLU A 60 2.32 -3.21 -4.81
N ALA A 61 2.40 -4.32 -5.57
CA ALA A 61 2.65 -4.26 -7.01
C ALA A 61 1.54 -3.50 -7.76
N GLY A 62 0.27 -3.73 -7.40
CA GLY A 62 -0.86 -2.98 -7.94
C GLY A 62 -0.77 -1.48 -7.65
N PHE A 63 -0.41 -1.11 -6.42
CA PHE A 63 -0.18 0.29 -6.05
C PHE A 63 0.95 0.93 -6.84
N GLN A 64 2.08 0.25 -7.00
CA GLN A 64 3.18 0.76 -7.82
C GLN A 64 2.73 1.03 -9.26
N VAL A 65 1.99 0.10 -9.89
CA VAL A 65 1.48 0.27 -11.25
C VAL A 65 0.48 1.45 -11.33
N VAL A 66 -0.36 1.66 -10.33
CA VAL A 66 -1.27 2.82 -10.27
C VAL A 66 -0.47 4.13 -10.24
N MET A 67 0.56 4.20 -9.39
CA MET A 67 1.42 5.39 -9.29
C MET A 67 2.19 5.65 -10.59
N GLU A 68 2.78 4.61 -11.19
CA GLU A 68 3.48 4.72 -12.48
C GLU A 68 2.55 5.13 -13.63
N THR A 69 1.29 4.70 -13.59
CA THR A 69 0.31 4.96 -14.66
C THR A 69 -0.25 6.38 -14.61
N PHE A 70 -0.66 6.83 -13.42
CA PHE A 70 -1.40 8.09 -13.28
C PHE A 70 -0.56 9.25 -12.75
N PHE A 71 0.53 8.97 -12.04
CA PHE A 71 1.37 9.97 -11.36
C PHE A 71 2.87 9.70 -11.59
N PRO A 72 3.33 9.52 -12.85
CA PRO A 72 4.70 9.10 -13.16
C PRO A 72 5.80 10.07 -12.68
N GLU A 73 5.42 11.31 -12.35
CA GLU A 73 6.30 12.32 -11.75
C GLU A 73 6.65 12.03 -10.28
N ILE A 74 5.85 11.24 -9.57
CA ILE A 74 6.12 10.82 -8.20
C ILE A 74 6.95 9.55 -8.25
N LYS A 75 8.22 9.64 -7.82
CA LYS A 75 9.11 8.50 -7.71
C LYS A 75 9.03 7.92 -6.29
N LEU A 76 8.64 6.66 -6.22
CA LEU A 76 8.59 5.87 -4.99
C LEU A 76 9.58 4.72 -5.11
N GLU A 77 10.41 4.54 -4.08
CA GLU A 77 11.27 3.38 -3.94
C GLU A 77 10.53 2.30 -3.16
N HIS A 78 10.39 1.11 -3.74
CA HIS A 78 9.79 -0.06 -3.10
C HIS A 78 10.81 -0.80 -2.23
N THR A 79 10.37 -1.34 -1.08
CA THR A 79 11.22 -2.08 -0.12
C THR A 79 12.46 -1.27 0.28
N TYR A 80 12.23 -0.17 1.01
CA TYR A 80 13.33 0.71 1.44
C TYR A 80 13.73 0.42 2.89
N PRO A 81 15.03 0.21 3.18
CA PRO A 81 15.50 -0.05 4.53
C PRO A 81 15.35 1.19 5.41
N ILE A 82 14.71 1.00 6.56
CA ILE A 82 14.66 1.97 7.66
C ILE A 82 15.76 1.61 8.66
N PRO A 83 16.61 2.57 9.07
CA PRO A 83 17.64 2.33 10.09
C PRO A 83 17.08 1.76 11.40
N GLU A 84 17.96 1.23 12.24
CA GLU A 84 17.65 0.73 13.58
C GLU A 84 17.11 1.86 14.48
N ILE A 85 15.81 2.09 14.39
CA ILE A 85 15.09 3.07 15.20
C ILE A 85 14.40 2.40 16.38
N CYS A 86 14.09 1.11 16.26
CA CYS A 86 13.44 0.27 17.28
C CYS A 86 13.57 -1.24 17.00
N MET A 87 13.84 -1.65 15.75
CA MET A 87 14.03 -3.05 15.37
C MET A 87 15.52 -3.36 15.23
N GLU A 88 15.96 -4.44 15.90
CA GLU A 88 17.28 -5.04 15.66
C GLU A 88 17.38 -5.43 14.17
N ASP A 89 18.50 -5.12 13.53
CA ASP A 89 18.75 -5.25 12.08
C ASP A 89 17.96 -4.29 11.18
N GLY A 90 17.19 -3.37 11.76
CA GLY A 90 16.43 -2.34 11.04
C GLY A 90 15.02 -2.79 10.63
N GLY A 91 14.30 -1.90 9.95
CA GLY A 91 12.98 -2.17 9.39
C GLY A 91 12.95 -1.97 7.88
N GLU A 92 11.80 -2.25 7.28
CA GLU A 92 11.56 -1.98 5.85
C GLU A 92 10.25 -1.22 5.69
N ALA A 93 10.27 -0.17 4.88
CA ALA A 93 9.07 0.49 4.39
C ALA A 93 8.61 -0.15 3.09
N ASP A 94 7.29 -0.30 2.93
CA ASP A 94 6.69 -0.77 1.68
C ASP A 94 7.10 0.17 0.53
N PHE A 95 6.92 1.49 0.72
CA PHE A 95 7.41 2.51 -0.20
C PHE A 95 7.93 3.76 0.51
N VAL A 96 8.91 4.43 -0.09
CA VAL A 96 9.36 5.76 0.34
C VAL A 96 9.48 6.74 -0.81
N MET A 97 9.28 8.02 -0.51
CA MET A 97 9.64 9.13 -1.39
C MET A 97 10.88 9.82 -0.83
N LEU A 98 11.91 9.99 -1.65
CA LEU A 98 13.21 10.56 -1.24
C LEU A 98 13.40 11.99 -1.77
N ARG A 99 14.13 12.82 -1.02
CA ARG A 99 14.73 14.06 -1.51
C ARG A 99 16.15 13.77 -1.98
N GLY A 100 16.32 13.66 -3.29
CA GLY A 100 17.60 13.37 -3.95
C GLY A 100 17.37 12.68 -5.29
N ARG A 101 18.33 12.77 -6.22
CA ARG A 101 18.22 12.15 -7.57
C ARG A 101 18.84 10.77 -7.66
N ASP A 102 19.62 10.35 -6.66
CA ASP A 102 20.39 9.11 -6.71
C ASP A 102 20.07 8.26 -5.49
N VAL A 103 19.30 7.19 -5.70
CA VAL A 103 18.82 6.23 -4.69
C VAL A 103 19.96 5.64 -3.84
N LYS A 104 21.20 5.64 -4.35
CA LYS A 104 22.37 5.08 -3.65
C LYS A 104 23.16 6.10 -2.83
N SER A 105 22.75 7.36 -2.81
CA SER A 105 23.45 8.40 -2.05
C SER A 105 23.03 8.39 -0.58
N SER A 106 24.01 8.39 0.32
CA SER A 106 23.82 8.58 1.77
C SER A 106 23.29 9.97 2.14
N SER A 107 23.13 10.88 1.16
CA SER A 107 22.52 12.20 1.35
C SER A 107 21.01 12.23 1.13
N ASN A 108 20.38 11.12 0.74
CA ASN A 108 18.95 11.07 0.49
C ASN A 108 18.17 11.18 1.80
N ARG A 109 17.27 12.15 1.86
CA ARG A 109 16.35 12.31 2.99
C ARG A 109 15.00 11.66 2.65
N ILE A 110 14.49 10.80 3.53
CA ILE A 110 13.12 10.29 3.41
C ILE A 110 12.14 11.45 3.67
N LEU A 111 11.25 11.68 2.72
CA LEU A 111 10.21 12.72 2.80
C LEU A 111 8.84 12.15 3.14
N ALA A 112 8.57 10.94 2.66
CA ALA A 112 7.34 10.22 2.94
C ALA A 112 7.63 8.73 3.04
N VAL A 113 6.93 8.07 3.95
CA VAL A 113 6.78 6.62 4.03
C VAL A 113 5.33 6.31 3.70
N ILE A 114 5.13 5.38 2.77
CA ILE A 114 3.80 4.93 2.36
C ILE A 114 3.69 3.45 2.72
N GLU A 115 2.79 3.14 3.63
CA GLU A 115 2.49 1.80 4.08
C GLU A 115 1.31 1.23 3.27
N ALA A 116 1.54 0.13 2.56
CA ALA A 116 0.55 -0.55 1.74
C ALA A 116 -0.13 -1.68 2.54
N LYS A 117 -1.44 -1.58 2.74
CA LYS A 117 -2.23 -2.53 3.54
C LYS A 117 -3.53 -2.91 2.85
N GLY A 118 -3.42 -3.67 1.77
CA GLY A 118 -4.56 -4.20 1.04
C GLY A 118 -4.70 -5.72 1.12
N SER A 119 -5.89 -6.19 0.76
CA SER A 119 -6.23 -7.61 0.64
C SER A 119 -7.54 -7.74 -0.13
N ALA A 120 -7.71 -8.87 -0.81
CA ALA A 120 -8.99 -9.27 -1.35
C ALA A 120 -10.04 -9.44 -0.23
N ASP A 121 -11.30 -9.11 -0.53
CA ASP A 121 -12.47 -9.34 0.32
C ASP A 121 -13.19 -10.66 -0.01
N HIS A 122 -12.75 -11.34 -1.06
CA HIS A 122 -13.21 -12.66 -1.45
C HIS A 122 -12.10 -13.44 -2.15
N ILE A 123 -12.31 -14.75 -2.28
CA ILE A 123 -11.51 -15.67 -3.08
C ILE A 123 -12.45 -16.57 -3.87
N ILE A 124 -12.10 -16.85 -5.12
CA ILE A 124 -12.87 -17.78 -5.97
C ILE A 124 -12.09 -19.10 -6.03
N CYS A 125 -12.69 -20.17 -5.53
CA CYS A 125 -12.10 -21.52 -5.55
C CYS A 125 -13.10 -22.49 -6.16
N ASP A 126 -12.72 -23.19 -7.22
CA ASP A 126 -13.58 -24.13 -7.95
C ASP A 126 -14.95 -23.51 -8.33
N GLY A 127 -14.92 -22.25 -8.81
CA GLY A 127 -16.12 -21.49 -9.18
C GLY A 127 -16.97 -21.00 -7.99
N LYS A 128 -16.56 -21.25 -6.75
CA LYS A 128 -17.28 -20.81 -5.54
C LYS A 128 -16.61 -19.57 -4.95
N VAL A 129 -17.42 -18.52 -4.76
CA VAL A 129 -17.00 -17.30 -4.06
C VAL A 129 -17.01 -17.57 -2.55
N LYS A 130 -15.86 -17.39 -1.91
CA LYS A 130 -15.71 -17.41 -0.46
C LYS A 130 -15.33 -16.02 0.01
N LYS A 131 -16.18 -15.42 0.85
CA LYS A 131 -15.91 -14.12 1.47
C LYS A 131 -14.74 -14.23 2.46
N LEU A 132 -13.84 -13.26 2.42
CA LEU A 132 -12.76 -13.09 3.38
C LEU A 132 -13.16 -11.99 4.36
N GLU A 133 -13.13 -12.32 5.65
CA GLU A 133 -13.53 -11.37 6.68
C GLU A 133 -12.49 -10.28 6.86
N ARG A 134 -12.98 -9.02 6.94
CA ARG A 134 -12.18 -7.84 7.29
C ARG A 134 -10.92 -7.74 6.43
N PRO A 135 -11.02 -7.35 5.16
CA PRO A 135 -9.83 -7.14 4.33
C PRO A 135 -9.07 -5.86 4.72
N GLY A 136 -7.75 -5.84 4.52
CA GLY A 136 -6.90 -4.66 4.68
C GLY A 136 -7.04 -3.97 6.04
N MET A 137 -7.30 -2.65 6.02
CA MET A 137 -7.41 -1.82 7.23
C MET A 137 -8.71 -2.02 8.02
N MET A 138 -9.62 -2.91 7.59
CA MET A 138 -10.77 -3.34 8.39
C MET A 138 -10.34 -4.18 9.62
N ARG A 139 -9.11 -4.71 9.62
CA ARG A 139 -8.54 -5.52 10.69
C ARG A 139 -7.83 -4.68 11.72
N THR A 140 -8.20 -4.85 12.98
CA THR A 140 -7.57 -4.12 14.09
C THR A 140 -6.10 -4.48 14.26
N ASP A 141 -5.67 -5.71 13.99
CA ASP A 141 -4.25 -6.06 14.03
C ASP A 141 -3.45 -5.37 12.92
N THR A 142 -4.04 -5.18 11.74
CA THR A 142 -3.43 -4.40 10.64
C THR A 142 -3.33 -2.92 10.99
N VAL A 143 -4.39 -2.34 11.57
CA VAL A 143 -4.35 -0.94 12.05
C VAL A 143 -3.29 -0.74 13.14
N LYS A 144 -3.21 -1.65 14.12
CA LYS A 144 -2.20 -1.59 15.18
C LYS A 144 -0.78 -1.60 14.62
N LYS A 145 -0.49 -2.48 13.64
CA LYS A 145 0.82 -2.52 12.97
C LYS A 145 1.13 -1.21 12.25
N ALA A 146 0.19 -0.67 11.49
CA ALA A 146 0.38 0.61 10.80
C ALA A 146 0.64 1.75 11.79
N ILE A 147 -0.06 1.79 12.94
CA ILE A 147 0.19 2.78 14.00
C ILE A 147 1.59 2.62 14.59
N SER A 148 2.02 1.38 14.86
CA SER A 148 3.37 1.11 15.36
C SER A 148 4.45 1.53 14.35
N ASN A 149 4.24 1.28 13.05
CA ASN A 149 5.16 1.72 12.00
C ASN A 149 5.18 3.25 11.89
N ALA A 150 4.02 3.90 11.97
CA ALA A 150 3.94 5.37 11.98
C ALA A 150 4.69 5.98 13.16
N ALA A 151 4.53 5.42 14.37
CA ALA A 151 5.26 5.87 15.54
C ALA A 151 6.78 5.74 15.34
N GLN A 152 7.27 4.63 14.78
CA GLN A 152 8.68 4.47 14.45
C GLN A 152 9.16 5.54 13.45
N VAL A 153 8.40 5.80 12.39
CA VAL A 153 8.74 6.83 11.41
C VAL A 153 8.76 8.22 12.06
N LYS A 154 7.69 8.60 12.76
CA LYS A 154 7.55 9.93 13.36
C LYS A 154 8.59 10.21 14.44
N PHE A 155 8.86 9.23 15.30
CA PHE A 155 9.79 9.42 16.42
C PHE A 155 11.24 9.09 16.07
N GLY A 156 11.49 8.31 15.02
CA GLY A 156 12.84 7.91 14.62
C GLY A 156 13.40 8.64 13.41
N LEU A 157 12.60 8.83 12.35
CA LEU A 157 13.02 9.54 11.14
C LEU A 157 12.72 11.05 11.21
N GLY A 158 11.68 11.42 11.95
CA GLY A 158 11.30 12.80 12.22
C GLY A 158 9.80 13.02 12.06
N GLU A 159 9.25 13.91 12.89
CA GLU A 159 7.81 14.22 12.88
C GLU A 159 7.37 14.80 11.52
N ASP A 160 8.30 15.42 10.82
CA ASP A 160 8.06 16.00 9.51
C ASP A 160 8.02 14.94 8.40
N VAL A 161 8.49 13.70 8.57
CA VAL A 161 8.33 12.68 7.52
C VAL A 161 6.85 12.33 7.38
N LEU A 162 6.30 12.44 6.17
CA LEU A 162 4.89 12.07 5.93
C LEU A 162 4.70 10.57 6.15
N PHE A 163 3.66 10.17 6.88
CA PHE A 163 3.28 8.76 6.99
C PHE A 163 1.88 8.54 6.42
N ILE A 164 1.79 7.84 5.30
CA ILE A 164 0.54 7.64 4.56
C ILE A 164 0.24 6.15 4.50
N VAL A 165 -1.00 5.76 4.79
CA VAL A 165 -1.45 4.38 4.60
C VAL A 165 -2.29 4.29 3.33
N VAL A 166 -1.93 3.40 2.41
CA VAL A 166 -2.75 3.08 1.24
C VAL A 166 -3.39 1.71 1.45
N THR A 167 -4.69 1.59 1.19
CA THR A 167 -5.45 0.36 1.41
C THR A 167 -6.47 0.14 0.31
N SER A 168 -6.86 -1.12 0.10
CA SER A 168 -8.03 -1.48 -0.72
C SER A 168 -9.35 -1.32 0.06
N HIS A 169 -9.28 -1.27 1.39
CA HIS A 169 -10.46 -1.39 2.26
C HIS A 169 -10.32 -0.52 3.50
N LYS A 170 -10.82 0.71 3.40
CA LYS A 170 -10.81 1.70 4.49
C LYS A 170 -11.90 1.38 5.52
N PRO A 171 -11.60 1.39 6.84
CA PRO A 171 -12.62 1.19 7.86
C PRO A 171 -13.63 2.34 7.86
N THR A 172 -14.92 2.00 7.98
CA THR A 172 -16.03 2.96 8.06
C THR A 172 -16.70 2.96 9.43
N SER A 173 -16.50 1.92 10.25
CA SER A 173 -17.07 1.80 11.59
C SER A 173 -16.24 0.89 12.51
N GLY A 174 -16.64 0.83 13.79
CA GLY A 174 -16.06 -0.04 14.80
C GLY A 174 -14.64 0.35 15.25
N ASN A 175 -13.96 -0.58 15.92
CA ASN A 175 -12.67 -0.32 16.56
C ASN A 175 -11.57 0.08 15.57
N ALA A 176 -11.56 -0.52 14.37
CA ALA A 176 -10.58 -0.18 13.34
C ALA A 176 -10.72 1.29 12.91
N LYS A 177 -11.96 1.76 12.68
CA LYS A 177 -12.24 3.16 12.36
C LYS A 177 -11.82 4.09 13.50
N CYS A 178 -12.19 3.77 14.73
CA CYS A 178 -11.83 4.56 15.90
C CYS A 178 -10.30 4.72 16.04
N MET A 179 -9.54 3.65 15.85
CA MET A 179 -8.07 3.67 15.90
C MET A 179 -7.45 4.49 14.77
N VAL A 180 -7.95 4.36 13.53
CA VAL A 180 -7.50 5.18 12.38
C VAL A 180 -7.79 6.66 12.64
N ASP A 181 -9.00 6.99 13.10
CA ASP A 181 -9.37 8.38 13.40
C ASP A 181 -8.50 8.97 14.52
N MET A 182 -8.16 8.16 15.53
CA MET A 182 -7.23 8.57 16.58
C MET A 182 -5.84 8.87 16.02
N ALA A 183 -5.31 7.98 15.17
CA ALA A 183 -3.99 8.14 14.55
C ALA A 183 -3.90 9.37 13.63
N LEU A 184 -4.98 9.67 12.89
CA LEU A 184 -5.08 10.89 12.07
C LEU A 184 -5.12 12.14 12.95
N ARG A 185 -5.97 12.16 13.99
CA ARG A 185 -6.08 13.31 14.90
C ARG A 185 -4.80 13.59 15.67
N SER A 186 -4.01 12.57 15.99
CA SER A 186 -2.74 12.73 16.69
C SER A 186 -1.57 13.10 15.79
N GLY A 187 -1.77 13.18 14.46
CA GLY A 187 -0.71 13.43 13.49
C GLY A 187 0.25 12.26 13.26
N LEU A 188 -0.10 11.05 13.74
CA LEU A 188 0.69 9.84 13.44
C LEU A 188 0.51 9.44 11.98
N PHE A 189 -0.74 9.44 11.51
CA PHE A 189 -1.05 9.29 10.09
C PHE A 189 -1.27 10.67 9.49
N ASP A 190 -0.57 10.97 8.39
CA ASP A 190 -0.83 12.14 7.58
C ASP A 190 -2.06 11.95 6.68
N MET A 191 -2.29 10.72 6.23
CA MET A 191 -3.39 10.37 5.35
C MET A 191 -3.65 8.86 5.35
N ILE A 192 -4.90 8.48 5.10
CA ILE A 192 -5.26 7.11 4.71
C ILE A 192 -6.01 7.17 3.38
N VAL A 193 -5.58 6.36 2.42
CA VAL A 193 -6.00 6.42 1.01
C VAL A 193 -6.62 5.09 0.61
N ASP A 194 -7.82 5.12 0.06
CA ASP A 194 -8.41 4.01 -0.67
C ASP A 194 -7.91 4.03 -2.12
N ILE A 195 -7.11 3.04 -2.51
CA ILE A 195 -6.54 2.94 -3.87
C ILE A 195 -7.61 2.90 -4.96
N THR A 196 -8.84 2.49 -4.62
CA THR A 196 -9.95 2.43 -5.57
C THR A 196 -10.65 3.77 -5.77
N LYS A 197 -10.22 4.82 -5.05
CA LYS A 197 -10.76 6.18 -5.11
C LYS A 197 -9.72 7.13 -5.69
N PHE A 198 -9.85 7.43 -6.99
CA PHE A 198 -8.89 8.26 -7.70
C PHE A 198 -8.72 9.67 -7.10
N GLU A 199 -9.78 10.26 -6.56
CA GLU A 199 -9.70 11.55 -5.87
C GLU A 199 -8.79 11.50 -4.63
N GLU A 200 -8.86 10.43 -3.83
CA GLU A 200 -7.99 10.27 -2.67
C GLU A 200 -6.52 10.06 -3.08
N LEU A 201 -6.27 9.37 -4.20
CA LEU A 201 -4.92 9.25 -4.76
C LEU A 201 -4.37 10.62 -5.22
N LYS A 202 -5.21 11.46 -5.83
CA LYS A 202 -4.82 12.83 -6.21
C LYS A 202 -4.49 13.69 -5.00
N GLU A 203 -5.31 13.63 -3.95
CA GLU A 203 -5.05 14.31 -2.68
C GLU A 203 -3.72 13.87 -2.06
N MET A 204 -3.45 12.56 -2.04
CA MET A 204 -2.17 12.00 -1.59
C MET A 204 -1.00 12.57 -2.39
N VAL A 205 -1.09 12.54 -3.73
CA VAL A 205 -0.04 13.04 -4.62
C VAL A 205 0.20 14.53 -4.44
N ASN A 206 -0.84 15.34 -4.22
CA ASN A 206 -0.68 16.76 -3.93
C ASN A 206 0.11 16.97 -2.62
N LYS A 207 -0.21 16.23 -1.56
CA LYS A 207 0.53 16.28 -0.28
C LYS A 207 2.00 15.89 -0.47
N LEU A 208 2.28 14.89 -1.31
CA LEU A 208 3.64 14.49 -1.66
C LEU A 208 4.39 15.60 -2.44
N LYS A 209 3.74 16.25 -3.41
CA LYS A 209 4.31 17.36 -4.19
C LYS A 209 4.63 18.59 -3.34
N GLU A 210 3.73 18.95 -2.42
CA GLU A 210 3.96 20.02 -1.46
C GLU A 210 5.22 19.74 -0.63
N ARG A 211 5.39 18.49 -0.17
CA ARG A 211 6.56 18.06 0.58
C ARG A 211 7.85 18.01 -0.24
N LEU A 212 7.78 17.75 -1.54
CA LEU A 212 8.94 17.86 -2.43
C LEU A 212 9.39 19.30 -2.64
N SER A 213 8.48 20.26 -2.48
CA SER A 213 8.71 21.68 -2.77
C SER A 213 9.21 22.48 -1.56
N THR A 214 9.09 21.94 -0.35
CA THR A 214 9.71 22.49 0.88
C THR A 214 11.19 22.14 0.99
#